data_AF-A0A9X2VZG0-F1
#
_entry.id   AF-A0A9X2VZG0-F1
#
_cell.length_a   1.000
_cell.length_b   1.000
_cell.length_c   1.000
_cell.angle_alpha   90.00
_cell.angle_beta   90.00
_cell.angle_gamma   90.00
#
_symmetry.space_group_name_H-M   'P 1'
#
loop_
_entity.id
_entity.type
_entity.pdbx_description
1 polymer ?
#
loop_
_entity_poly.entity_id
_entity_poly.type
_entity_poly.pdbx_seq_one_letter_code
_entity_poly.pdbx_strand_id
1 'polypeptide(L)'
;MTKTNTRTRALVVKGALVGASVLALTGASLTPASADVVNGCAQGRSEWYGTCVWVTTGGKNNGNHTQWVEKIQVNAPREGRNTASTMEAWAGDGPSGIAWYQSGSGTTFTWTINKWIKTDSGICGSYTWPGRSDRSIACITIKA
;
A
#
# COMPACT_ATOMS: atom_id res chain seq x y z
N MET A 1 -28.09 -86.35 0.34
CA MET A 1 -27.92 -85.38 1.44
C MET A 1 -28.53 -84.05 1.01
N THR A 2 -29.48 -83.53 1.83
CA THR A 2 -29.78 -82.09 2.04
C THR A 2 -30.45 -81.31 0.89
N LYS A 3 -31.42 -80.39 1.06
CA LYS A 3 -32.56 -80.12 1.96
C LYS A 3 -33.24 -78.85 1.35
N THR A 4 -34.56 -78.82 1.27
CA THR A 4 -35.40 -77.69 0.80
C THR A 4 -35.31 -76.45 1.72
N ASN A 5 -35.34 -75.22 1.18
CA ASN A 5 -36.39 -74.20 1.42
C ASN A 5 -35.96 -72.73 1.17
N THR A 6 -36.82 -72.06 0.40
CA THR A 6 -37.28 -70.67 0.39
C THR A 6 -37.02 -69.83 1.66
N ARG A 7 -36.62 -68.55 1.48
CA ARG A 7 -37.33 -67.35 2.01
C ARG A 7 -36.67 -66.02 1.61
N THR A 8 -37.48 -65.15 1.03
CA THR A 8 -37.34 -63.69 0.93
C THR A 8 -37.30 -63.05 2.32
N ARG A 9 -36.48 -62.01 2.52
CA ARG A 9 -36.81 -60.81 3.31
C ARG A 9 -35.79 -59.69 3.07
N ALA A 10 -36.34 -58.52 2.75
CA ALA A 10 -35.65 -57.25 2.70
C ALA A 10 -35.22 -56.80 4.11
N LEU A 11 -34.10 -56.06 4.20
CA LEU A 11 -33.84 -55.19 5.33
C LEU A 11 -33.33 -53.84 4.81
N VAL A 12 -34.13 -52.81 5.09
CA VAL A 12 -33.84 -51.39 4.98
C VAL A 12 -32.97 -50.99 6.17
N VAL A 13 -31.82 -50.36 5.95
CA VAL A 13 -31.17 -49.50 6.98
C VAL A 13 -30.51 -48.29 6.34
N LYS A 14 -31.23 -47.17 6.45
CA LYS A 14 -30.84 -45.83 6.95
C LYS A 14 -29.56 -45.19 6.41
N GLY A 15 -29.77 -43.97 5.90
CA GLY A 15 -28.77 -43.11 5.30
C GLY A 15 -27.61 -42.74 6.21
N ALA A 16 -26.45 -42.61 5.58
CA ALA A 16 -25.38 -41.78 6.08
C ALA A 16 -25.51 -40.41 5.38
N LEU A 17 -25.82 -39.38 6.17
CA LEU A 17 -25.59 -37.99 5.78
C LEU A 17 -24.11 -37.85 5.45
N VAL A 18 -23.79 -37.70 4.17
CA VAL A 18 -22.49 -37.16 3.75
C VAL A 18 -22.52 -35.70 4.14
N GLY A 19 -21.94 -35.40 5.30
CA GLY A 19 -21.68 -34.04 5.73
C GLY A 19 -20.72 -33.39 4.75
N ALA A 20 -21.27 -32.62 3.80
CA ALA A 20 -20.50 -31.66 3.04
C ALA A 20 -20.02 -30.59 4.02
N SER A 21 -18.81 -30.76 4.56
CA SER A 21 -18.08 -29.68 5.21
C SER A 21 -17.76 -28.65 4.13
N VAL A 22 -18.68 -27.72 3.91
CA VAL A 22 -18.39 -26.47 3.22
C VAL A 22 -17.43 -25.72 4.14
N LEU A 23 -16.13 -25.84 3.87
CA LEU A 23 -15.15 -24.91 4.38
C LEU A 23 -15.52 -23.54 3.81
N ALA A 24 -16.28 -22.76 4.60
CA ALA A 24 -16.40 -21.34 4.36
C ALA A 24 -14.99 -20.77 4.50
N LEU A 25 -14.32 -20.50 3.37
CA LEU A 25 -13.26 -19.51 3.34
C LEU A 25 -13.93 -18.18 3.69
N THR A 26 -14.04 -17.91 4.99
CA THR A 26 -14.15 -16.55 5.48
C THR A 26 -12.87 -15.87 5.01
N GLY A 27 -12.99 -15.18 3.87
CA GLY A 27 -12.00 -14.21 3.43
C GLY A 27 -11.91 -13.18 4.53
N ALA A 28 -11.01 -13.40 5.48
CA ALA A 28 -10.57 -12.37 6.38
C ALA A 28 -10.02 -11.27 5.48
N SER A 29 -10.81 -10.23 5.29
CA SER A 29 -10.30 -8.93 4.89
C SER A 29 -9.29 -8.59 5.98
N LEU A 30 -8.02 -8.90 5.71
CA LEU A 30 -6.90 -8.42 6.49
C LEU A 30 -6.99 -6.91 6.40
N THR A 31 -7.67 -6.30 7.36
CA THR A 31 -7.62 -4.86 7.57
C THR A 31 -6.14 -4.59 7.79
N PRO A 32 -5.50 -3.79 6.92
CA PRO A 32 -4.11 -3.46 7.10
C PRO A 32 -4.00 -2.77 8.47
N ALA A 33 -3.32 -3.42 9.41
CA ALA A 33 -3.15 -2.92 10.76
C ALA A 33 -2.48 -1.53 10.73
N SER A 34 -3.07 -0.59 11.47
CA SER A 34 -2.62 0.77 11.78
C SER A 34 -2.07 1.57 10.59
N ALA A 35 -2.87 2.51 10.07
CA ALA A 35 -2.30 3.53 9.20
C ALA A 35 -1.33 4.40 10.00
N ASP A 36 -0.07 4.45 9.58
CA ASP A 36 0.95 5.31 10.19
C ASP A 36 1.25 6.48 9.24
N VAL A 37 1.59 7.63 9.80
CA VAL A 37 1.98 8.82 9.03
C VAL A 37 3.47 9.06 9.27
N VAL A 38 4.26 8.69 8.28
CA VAL A 38 5.70 8.96 8.26
C VAL A 38 5.97 10.21 7.42
N ASN A 39 6.89 11.06 7.88
CA ASN A 39 7.23 12.29 7.19
C ASN A 39 8.74 12.54 7.12
N GLY A 40 9.13 13.36 6.15
CA GLY A 40 10.50 13.79 5.96
C GLY A 40 10.53 15.12 5.22
N CYS A 41 11.44 15.99 5.63
CA CYS A 41 11.65 17.29 5.00
C CYS A 41 13.07 17.38 4.44
N ALA A 42 13.21 18.01 3.29
CA ALA A 42 14.51 18.35 2.74
C ALA A 42 15.18 19.35 3.69
N GLN A 43 16.39 19.06 4.15
CA GLN A 43 17.17 20.09 4.84
C GLN A 43 17.79 21.01 3.78
N GLY A 44 17.30 22.25 3.71
CA GLY A 44 17.93 23.30 2.91
C GLY A 44 19.09 23.96 3.64
N ARG A 45 19.73 24.95 3.00
CA ARG A 45 20.71 25.86 3.66
C ARG A 45 20.11 26.64 4.84
N SER A 46 18.78 26.63 4.99
CA SER A 46 18.08 26.92 6.24
C SER A 46 16.89 25.97 6.38
N GLU A 47 16.51 25.67 7.63
CA GLU A 47 15.39 24.80 8.02
C GLU A 47 14.02 25.24 7.43
N TRP A 48 13.95 26.45 6.88
CA TRP A 48 12.75 27.06 6.34
C TRP A 48 12.48 26.78 4.84
N TYR A 49 13.44 26.18 4.13
CA TYR A 49 13.42 26.05 2.66
C TYR A 49 13.20 24.63 2.13
N GLY A 50 12.86 23.68 3.02
CA GLY A 50 12.65 22.30 2.64
C GLY A 50 11.24 22.04 2.10
N THR A 51 11.14 21.36 0.95
CA THR A 51 9.95 20.58 0.62
C THR A 51 9.78 19.52 1.69
N CYS A 52 8.54 19.20 2.05
CA CYS A 52 8.25 18.12 2.97
C CYS A 52 7.31 17.12 2.33
N VAL A 53 7.48 15.85 2.69
CA VAL A 53 6.69 14.72 2.22
C VAL A 53 6.09 14.04 3.44
N TRP A 54 4.79 13.77 3.39
CA TRP A 54 4.06 12.95 4.35
C TRP A 54 3.48 11.77 3.59
N VAL A 55 3.66 10.58 4.13
CA VAL A 55 3.15 9.35 3.54
C VAL A 55 2.30 8.67 4.58
N THR A 56 1.07 8.36 4.20
CA THR A 56 0.21 7.49 5.02
C THR A 56 0.38 6.08 4.53
N THR A 57 0.96 5.25 5.38
CA THR A 57 1.14 3.83 5.16
C THR A 57 -0.01 3.07 5.80
N GLY A 58 -0.20 1.80 5.44
CA GLY A 58 -1.14 0.88 6.07
C GLY A 58 -0.43 -0.38 6.58
N GLY A 59 -0.94 -1.54 6.19
CA GLY A 59 -0.41 -2.83 6.61
C GLY A 59 0.88 -3.20 5.89
N LYS A 60 1.70 -4.00 6.58
CA LYS A 60 2.92 -4.61 6.04
C LYS A 60 2.64 -6.03 5.56
N ASN A 61 3.29 -6.42 4.48
CA ASN A 61 3.39 -7.78 4.02
C ASN A 61 4.85 -8.23 4.09
N ASN A 62 5.18 -8.97 5.13
CA ASN A 62 6.53 -9.46 5.39
C ASN A 62 6.94 -10.59 4.44
N GLY A 63 5.99 -11.28 3.80
CA GLY A 63 6.28 -12.40 2.89
C GLY A 63 6.83 -11.94 1.53
N ASN A 64 6.45 -10.74 1.07
CA ASN A 64 6.93 -10.16 -0.19
C ASN A 64 7.69 -8.84 0.01
N HIS A 65 8.03 -8.49 1.25
CA HIS A 65 8.73 -7.26 1.61
C HIS A 65 8.05 -6.02 1.05
N THR A 66 6.75 -5.84 1.32
CA THR A 66 5.99 -4.66 0.89
C THR A 66 5.22 -4.00 2.02
N GLN A 67 4.96 -2.71 1.85
CA GLN A 67 4.15 -1.87 2.74
C GLN A 67 3.05 -1.23 1.92
N TRP A 68 1.81 -1.30 2.39
CA TRP A 68 0.72 -0.57 1.77
C TRP A 68 0.93 0.93 1.97
N VAL A 69 0.76 1.70 0.90
CA VAL A 69 0.80 3.16 0.92
C VAL A 69 -0.50 3.69 0.36
N GLU A 70 -1.21 4.44 1.19
CA GLU A 70 -2.53 5.00 0.85
C GLU A 70 -2.38 6.30 0.08
N LYS A 71 -1.60 7.24 0.62
CA LYS A 71 -1.45 8.59 0.06
C LYS A 71 -0.05 9.14 0.28
N ILE A 72 0.35 10.01 -0.64
CA ILE A 72 1.55 10.84 -0.55
C ILE A 72 1.11 12.30 -0.60
N GLN A 73 1.48 13.07 0.41
CA GLN A 73 1.32 14.51 0.45
C GLN A 73 2.68 15.18 0.31
N VAL A 74 2.78 16.20 -0.53
CA VAL A 74 3.96 17.03 -0.70
C VAL A 74 3.57 18.47 -0.41
N ASN A 75 4.33 19.14 0.45
CA ASN A 75 4.14 20.57 0.73
C ASN A 75 5.34 21.36 0.22
N ALA A 76 5.04 22.50 -0.40
CA ALA A 76 6.03 23.47 -0.80
C ALA A 76 6.83 23.98 0.41
N PRO A 77 8.09 24.40 0.18
CA PRO A 77 8.84 25.13 1.19
C PRO A 77 8.11 26.42 1.57
N ARG A 78 8.41 26.98 2.74
CA ARG A 78 7.70 28.18 3.24
C ARG A 78 7.76 29.35 2.25
N GLU A 79 8.90 29.55 1.60
CA GLU A 79 9.12 30.56 0.55
C GLU A 79 8.24 30.34 -0.68
N GLY A 80 7.96 29.08 -1.01
CA GLY A 80 7.15 28.70 -2.17
C GLY A 80 5.63 28.71 -1.94
N ARG A 81 5.15 29.01 -0.73
CA ARG A 81 3.72 28.92 -0.39
C ARG A 81 2.83 29.97 -1.07
N ASN A 82 3.42 31.01 -1.64
CA ASN A 82 2.69 32.07 -2.34
C ASN A 82 2.78 31.92 -3.87
N THR A 83 3.43 30.88 -4.38
CA THR A 83 3.62 30.72 -5.83
C THR A 83 3.41 29.26 -6.22
N ALA A 84 2.34 29.02 -6.98
CA ALA A 84 2.08 27.71 -7.57
C ALA A 84 3.26 27.30 -8.43
N SER A 85 3.72 26.08 -8.23
CA SER A 85 4.92 25.53 -8.82
C SER A 85 4.74 24.06 -9.11
N THR A 86 5.59 23.51 -9.97
CA THR A 86 5.55 22.08 -10.26
C THR A 86 5.93 21.30 -9.01
N MET A 87 5.01 20.45 -8.57
CA MET A 87 5.21 19.49 -7.52
C MET A 87 5.12 18.10 -8.11
N GLU A 88 6.00 17.22 -7.66
CA GLU A 88 6.04 15.82 -8.11
C GLU A 88 6.09 14.92 -6.88
N ALA A 89 5.58 13.71 -7.01
CA ALA A 89 5.77 12.64 -6.05
C ALA A 89 6.03 11.33 -6.79
N TRP A 90 6.91 10.50 -6.23
CA TRP A 90 7.18 9.17 -6.74
C TRP A 90 7.48 8.18 -5.61
N ALA A 91 7.16 6.92 -5.88
CA ALA A 91 7.51 5.80 -5.01
C ALA A 91 8.33 4.80 -5.82
N GLY A 92 9.46 4.37 -5.24
CA GLY A 92 10.32 3.35 -5.84
C GLY A 92 9.74 1.94 -5.70
N ASP A 93 10.25 1.01 -6.50
CA ASP A 93 10.02 -0.44 -6.40
C ASP A 93 11.35 -1.19 -6.18
N GLY A 94 12.16 -0.71 -5.24
CA GLY A 94 13.53 -1.17 -5.02
C GLY A 94 14.41 -0.95 -6.25
N PRO A 95 15.27 -1.91 -6.63
CA PRO A 95 16.14 -1.80 -7.81
C PRO A 95 15.37 -1.80 -9.15
N SER A 96 14.07 -2.13 -9.12
CA SER A 96 13.23 -2.26 -10.32
C SER A 96 12.73 -0.91 -10.86
N GLY A 97 13.02 0.21 -10.20
CA GLY A 97 12.71 1.56 -10.69
C GLY A 97 11.54 2.21 -9.97
N ILE A 98 10.68 2.91 -10.70
CA ILE A 98 9.55 3.68 -10.15
C ILE A 98 8.27 2.85 -10.19
N ALA A 99 7.67 2.61 -9.02
CA ALA A 99 6.37 1.95 -8.90
C ALA A 99 5.23 2.88 -9.29
N TRP A 100 5.38 4.17 -9.00
CA TRP A 100 4.30 5.16 -9.12
C TRP A 100 4.88 6.57 -9.22
N TYR A 101 4.22 7.43 -10.01
CA TYR A 101 4.57 8.83 -10.20
C TYR A 101 3.32 9.67 -10.45
N GLN A 102 3.30 10.88 -9.89
CA GLN A 102 2.35 11.94 -10.24
C GLN A 102 3.01 13.32 -10.17
N SER A 103 2.42 14.27 -10.88
CA SER A 103 2.82 15.68 -10.87
C SER A 103 1.61 16.61 -10.91
N GLY A 104 1.74 17.80 -10.35
CA GLY A 104 0.73 18.85 -10.37
C GLY A 104 1.34 20.24 -10.14
N SER A 105 0.55 21.30 -10.29
CA SER A 105 0.98 22.68 -9.98
C SER A 105 0.24 23.26 -8.79
N GLY A 106 0.98 23.73 -7.78
CA GLY A 106 0.40 24.16 -6.51
C GLY A 106 1.42 24.38 -5.42
N THR A 107 0.93 24.48 -4.19
CA THR A 107 1.75 24.69 -2.98
C THR A 107 1.63 23.53 -2.00
N THR A 108 0.59 22.72 -2.13
CA THR A 108 0.37 21.45 -1.44
C THR A 108 -0.36 20.53 -2.39
N PHE A 109 0.11 19.29 -2.51
CA PHE A 109 -0.62 18.22 -3.19
C PHE A 109 -0.74 17.00 -2.32
N THR A 110 -1.89 16.34 -2.41
CA THR A 110 -2.11 15.01 -1.87
C THR A 110 -2.58 14.12 -2.99
N TRP A 111 -1.84 13.05 -3.24
CA TRP A 111 -2.21 12.02 -4.20
C TRP A 111 -2.54 10.74 -3.45
N THR A 112 -3.73 10.20 -3.70
CA THR A 112 -4.09 8.84 -3.30
C THR A 112 -3.42 7.86 -4.25
N ILE A 113 -2.58 6.97 -3.73
CA ILE A 113 -1.81 6.03 -4.52
C ILE A 113 -2.30 4.59 -4.37
N ASN A 114 -2.80 4.22 -3.17
CA ASN A 114 -3.34 2.90 -2.84
C ASN A 114 -2.55 1.75 -3.46
N LYS A 115 -1.26 1.63 -3.09
CA LYS A 115 -0.33 0.70 -3.71
C LYS A 115 0.57 0.01 -2.69
N TRP A 116 0.86 -1.26 -2.94
CA TRP A 116 1.93 -1.98 -2.26
C TRP A 116 3.29 -1.53 -2.81
N ILE A 117 4.13 -1.00 -1.94
CA ILE A 117 5.47 -0.51 -2.27
C ILE A 117 6.48 -1.40 -1.58
N LYS A 118 7.55 -1.81 -2.28
CA LYS A 118 8.63 -2.60 -1.67
C LYS A 118 9.25 -1.86 -0.49
N THR A 119 9.42 -2.56 0.63
CA THR A 119 10.24 -2.06 1.74
C THR A 119 11.67 -1.83 1.27
N ASP A 120 12.37 -0.95 1.96
CA ASP A 120 13.66 -0.36 1.60
C ASP A 120 13.65 0.49 0.31
N SER A 121 12.48 0.77 -0.25
CA SER A 121 12.30 1.74 -1.33
C SER A 121 12.11 3.16 -0.80
N GLY A 122 12.53 4.13 -1.61
CA GLY A 122 12.30 5.55 -1.36
C GLY A 122 10.92 6.00 -1.81
N ILE A 123 10.28 6.85 -1.01
CA ILE A 123 9.13 7.67 -1.41
C ILE A 123 9.56 9.11 -1.30
N CYS A 124 9.43 9.84 -2.41
CA CYS A 124 9.94 11.18 -2.53
C CYS A 124 8.88 12.12 -3.06
N GLY A 125 9.11 13.39 -2.80
CA GLY A 125 8.36 14.48 -3.40
C GLY A 125 9.26 15.69 -3.59
N SER A 126 8.88 16.52 -4.54
CA SER A 126 9.65 17.70 -4.89
C SER A 126 8.80 18.93 -5.13
N TYR A 127 9.46 20.07 -5.05
CA TYR A 127 8.96 21.37 -5.44
C TYR A 127 10.02 22.03 -6.34
N THR A 128 9.60 22.48 -7.52
CA THR A 128 10.45 23.16 -8.49
C THR A 128 9.99 24.61 -8.62
N TRP A 129 10.83 25.57 -8.23
CA TRP A 129 10.45 26.98 -8.22
C TRP A 129 10.07 27.47 -9.63
N PRO A 130 9.07 28.36 -9.75
CA PRO A 130 8.58 28.78 -11.05
C PRO A 130 9.59 29.73 -11.70
N GLY A 131 9.93 29.46 -12.97
CA GLY A 131 10.92 30.25 -13.69
C GLY A 131 12.36 30.08 -13.20
N ARG A 132 12.63 29.08 -12.33
CA ARG A 132 13.97 28.72 -11.87
C ARG A 132 14.25 27.24 -12.15
N SER A 133 15.52 26.89 -12.22
CA SER A 133 15.96 25.49 -12.25
C SER A 133 16.11 24.88 -10.85
N ASP A 134 15.86 25.67 -9.80
CA ASP A 134 15.97 25.22 -8.42
C ASP A 134 14.88 24.18 -8.13
N ARG A 135 15.29 23.06 -7.52
CA ARG A 135 14.39 21.98 -7.09
C ARG A 135 14.76 21.54 -5.69
N SER A 136 13.77 21.49 -4.81
CA SER A 136 13.90 20.92 -3.47
C SER A 136 13.23 19.55 -3.47
N ILE A 137 13.94 18.55 -2.94
CA ILE A 137 13.51 17.15 -2.93
C ILE A 137 13.62 16.61 -1.51
N ALA A 138 12.53 16.04 -1.02
CA ALA A 138 12.51 15.28 0.23
C ALA A 138 12.16 13.84 -0.06
N CYS A 139 12.80 12.92 0.67
CA CYS A 139 12.56 11.49 0.54
C CYS A 139 12.46 10.86 1.93
N ILE A 140 11.62 9.85 2.05
CA ILE A 140 11.59 8.92 3.16
C ILE A 140 11.87 7.52 2.64
N THR A 141 12.37 6.63 3.49
CA THR A 141 12.52 5.21 3.18
C THR A 141 11.53 4.43 4.01
N ILE A 142 10.75 3.56 3.37
CA ILE A 142 9.94 2.58 4.11
C ILE A 142 10.88 1.49 4.61
N LYS A 143 11.03 1.33 5.91
CA LYS A 143 11.84 0.23 6.46
C LYS A 143 11.05 -1.07 6.55
N ALA A 144 11.72 -2.19 6.26
CA ALA A 144 11.21 -3.53 6.46
C ALA A 144 10.68 -3.72 7.89
#